data_AF-A0A7V9JVS9-F1
#
_entry.id   AF-A0A7V9JVS9-F1
#
_cell.length_a   1.000
_cell.length_b   1.000
_cell.length_c   1.000
_cell.angle_alpha   90.00
_cell.angle_beta   90.00
_cell.angle_gamma   90.00
#
_symmetry.space_group_name_H-M   'P 1'
#
loop_
_entity.id
_entity.type
_entity.pdbx_description
1 polymer ?
#
loop_
_entity_poly.entity_id
_entity_poly.type
_entity_poly.pdbx_seq_one_letter_code
_entity_poly.pdbx_strand_id
1 'polypeptide(L)' 'MSIKICQKCKRPFMADNEFCPHCPEPYTWNQESWANLGCLLLTIVPLFVMILFWLFFFFGIFFR' A
#
# COMPACT_ATOMS: atom_id res chain seq x y z
N MET A 1 5.19 14.32 -33.36
CA MET A 1 4.56 13.20 -32.62
C MET A 1 5.58 12.08 -32.48
N SER A 2 5.92 11.70 -31.25
CA SER A 2 6.79 10.55 -30.97
C SER A 2 5.94 9.39 -30.45
N ILE A 3 6.15 8.18 -30.97
CA ILE A 3 5.43 6.98 -30.54
C ILE A 3 6.35 6.17 -29.63
N LYS A 4 5.89 5.82 -28.43
CA LYS A 4 6.59 4.95 -27.49
C LYS A 4 5.90 3.59 -27.42
N ILE A 5 6.67 2.54 -27.14
CA ILE A 5 6.13 1.19 -26.90
C ILE A 5 5.98 1.02 -25.39
N CYS A 6 4.76 0.68 -24.93
CA CYS A 6 4.52 0.41 -23.52
C CYS A 6 5.21 -0.90 -23.11
N GLN A 7 5.99 -0.87 -22.02
CA GLN A 7 6.74 -2.05 -21.58
C GLN A 7 5.85 -3.16 -21.01
N LYS A 8 4.67 -2.82 -20.46
CA LYS A 8 3.72 -3.77 -19.88
C LYS A 8 2.88 -4.49 -20.93
N CYS A 9 2.19 -3.74 -21.80
CA CYS A 9 1.27 -4.31 -22.79
C CYS A 9 1.87 -4.48 -24.19
N LYS A 10 3.11 -4.03 -24.42
CA LYS A 10 3.83 -4.06 -25.71
C LYS A 10 3.09 -3.35 -26.87
N ARG A 11 2.10 -2.51 -26.56
CA ARG A 11 1.36 -1.71 -27.54
C ARG A 11 1.98 -0.31 -27.73
N PRO A 12 1.92 0.25 -28.94
CA PRO A 12 2.34 1.64 -29.17
C PRO A 12 1.36 2.60 -28.50
N PHE A 13 1.89 3.70 -27.93
CA PHE A 13 1.09 4.79 -27.38
C PHE A 13 1.76 6.14 -27.68
N MET A 14 0.98 7.22 -27.69
CA MET A 14 1.50 8.57 -27.92
C MET A 14 2.41 8.98 -26.77
N ALA A 15 3.63 9.43 -27.08
CA ALA A 15 4.59 9.87 -26.07
C ALA A 15 4.16 11.13 -25.31
N ASP A 16 3.18 11.87 -25.85
CA ASP A 16 2.58 13.05 -25.23
C ASP A 16 1.69 12.67 -24.04
N ASN A 17 1.23 11.41 -23.97
CA ASN A 17 0.51 10.88 -22.82
C ASN A 17 1.53 10.38 -21.78
N GLU A 18 1.43 10.87 -20.54
CA GLU A 18 2.28 10.46 -19.41
C GLU A 18 2.11 8.97 -19.08
N PHE A 19 0.92 8.42 -19.30
CA PHE A 19 0.59 7.01 -19.05
C PHE A 19 0.02 6.31 -20.30
N CYS A 20 0.25 5.00 -20.39
CA CYS A 20 -0.29 4.19 -21.48
C CYS A 20 -1.80 3.94 -21.28
N PRO A 21 -2.68 4.39 -22.19
CA PRO A 21 -4.14 4.27 -22.04
C PRO A 21 -4.65 2.83 -22.17
N HIS A 22 -3.82 1.91 -22.66
CA HIS A 22 -4.15 0.49 -22.76
C HIS A 22 -3.86 -0.29 -21.47
N CYS A 23 -3.12 0.30 -20.54
CA CYS A 23 -2.87 -0.30 -19.24
C CYS A 23 -3.83 0.33 -18.22
N PRO A 24 -4.21 -0.41 -17.15
CA PRO A 24 -4.84 0.24 -16.02
C PRO A 24 -3.90 1.33 -15.50
N GLU A 25 -4.47 2.47 -15.15
CA GLU A 25 -3.73 3.56 -14.54
C GLU A 25 -3.00 3.03 -13.29
N PRO A 26 -1.77 3.50 -13.03
CA PRO A 26 -1.09 3.15 -11.80
C PRO A 26 -1.98 3.55 -10.62
N TYR A 27 -2.11 2.67 -9.63
CA TYR A 27 -2.87 2.97 -8.42
C TYR A 27 -2.33 4.24 -7.78
N THR A 28 -3.13 5.29 -7.74
CA THR A 28 -2.82 6.54 -7.04
C THR A 28 -3.50 6.49 -5.68
N TRP A 29 -2.73 6.78 -4.63
CA TRP A 29 -3.29 6.89 -3.28
C TRP A 29 -4.22 8.09 -3.25
N ASN A 30 -5.53 7.84 -3.14
CA ASN A 30 -6.53 8.89 -3.00
C ASN A 30 -6.91 9.08 -1.51
N GLN A 31 -7.70 10.10 -1.21
CA GLN A 31 -8.13 10.40 0.17
C GLN A 31 -8.88 9.22 0.83
N GLU A 32 -9.67 8.48 0.05
CA GLU A 32 -10.41 7.30 0.53
C GLU A 32 -9.45 6.14 0.86
N SER A 33 -8.40 5.94 0.06
CA SER A 33 -7.34 4.97 0.33
C SER A 33 -6.65 5.23 1.67
N TRP A 34 -6.35 6.51 1.98
CA TRP A 34 -5.76 6.90 3.25
C TRP A 34 -6.72 6.71 4.44
N ALA A 35 -8.00 7.04 4.26
CA ALA A 35 -9.01 6.81 5.27
C ALA A 35 -9.17 5.31 5.59
N ASN A 36 -9.22 4.46 4.56
CA ASN A 36 -9.31 3.01 4.72
C ASN A 36 -8.07 2.43 5.40
N LEU A 37 -6.87 2.89 5.04
CA LEU A 37 -5.64 2.51 5.72
C LEU A 37 -5.66 2.94 7.20
N GLY A 38 -6.15 4.15 7.48
CA GLY A 38 -6.31 4.65 8.85
C GLY A 38 -7.27 3.78 9.68
N CYS A 39 -8.43 3.44 9.13
CA CYS A 39 -9.39 2.53 9.78
C CYS A 39 -8.80 1.15 10.03
N LEU A 40 -8.05 0.60 9.06
CA LEU A 40 -7.36 -0.67 9.22
C LEU A 40 -6.33 -0.61 10.36
N LEU A 41 -5.55 0.46 10.44
CA LEU A 41 -4.59 0.65 11.53
C LEU A 41 -5.29 0.78 12.88
N LEU A 42 -6.39 1.54 12.96
CA LEU A 42 -7.15 1.70 14.20
C LEU A 42 -7.74 0.38 14.72
N THR A 43 -8.04 -0.57 13.84
CA THR A 43 -8.53 -1.89 14.26
C THR A 43 -7.41 -2.86 14.65
N ILE A 44 -6.25 -2.78 13.98
CA ILE A 44 -5.11 -3.68 14.23
C ILE A 44 -4.24 -3.23 15.41
N VAL A 45 -4.05 -1.93 15.60
CA VAL A 45 -3.16 -1.38 16.65
C VAL A 45 -3.54 -1.87 18.06
N PRO A 46 -4.82 -1.89 18.48
CA PRO A 46 -5.20 -2.40 19.81
C PRO A 46 -4.83 -3.87 20.02
N LEU A 47 -5.04 -4.71 18.99
CA LEU A 47 -4.64 -6.12 19.01
C LEU A 47 -3.12 -6.26 19.17
N PHE A 48 -2.37 -5.46 18.43
CA PHE A 48 -0.91 -5.47 18.51
C PHE A 48 -0.40 -5.03 19.89
N VAL A 49 -0.97 -3.96 20.47
CA VAL A 49 -0.63 -3.49 21.82
C VAL A 49 -0.94 -4.55 22.86
N MET A 50 -2.07 -5.24 22.77
CA MET A 50 -2.42 -6.33 23.68
C MET A 50 -1.40 -7.47 23.60
N ILE A 51 -1.00 -7.90 22.39
CA ILE A 51 0.01 -8.93 22.20
C ILE A 51 1.36 -8.49 22.81
N LEU A 52 1.80 -7.27 22.54
CA LEU A 52 3.03 -6.73 23.11
C LEU A 52 2.99 -6.68 24.64
N PHE A 53 1.85 -6.29 25.21
CA PHE A 53 1.65 -6.29 26.66
C PHE A 53 1.82 -7.70 27.26
N TRP A 54 1.19 -8.70 26.65
CA TRP A 54 1.34 -10.09 27.09
C TRP A 54 2.77 -10.58 26.97
N LEU A 55 3.43 -10.33 25.83
CA LEU A 55 4.84 -10.71 25.64
C LEU A 55 5.72 -10.09 26.73
N PHE A 56 5.59 -8.78 26.98
CA PHE A 56 6.36 -8.11 28.02
C PHE A 56 6.07 -8.69 29.42
N PHE A 57 4.80 -8.97 29.73
CA PHE A 57 4.42 -9.55 31.02
C PHE A 57 5.03 -10.96 31.21
N PHE A 58 4.91 -11.84 30.21
CA PHE A 58 5.48 -13.18 30.29
C PHE A 58 7.00 -13.16 30.33
N PHE A 59 7.67 -12.44 29.42
CA PHE A 59 9.13 -12.32 29.45
C PHE A 59 9.63 -11.67 30.74
N GLY A 60 8.95 -10.62 31.23
CA GLY A 60 9.29 -9.98 32.50
C GLY A 60 9.17 -10.91 33.71
N ILE A 61 8.28 -11.90 33.67
CA ILE A 61 8.20 -12.95 34.69
C ILE A 61 9.37 -13.94 34.58
N PHE A 62 9.80 -14.32 33.37
CA PHE A 62 10.91 -15.26 33.19
C PHE A 62 12.30 -14.65 33.43
N PHE A 63 12.44 -13.32 33.31
CA PHE A 63 13.69 -12.59 33.56
C PHE A 63 13.77 -11.93 34.95
N ARG A 64 12.81 -12.21 35.84
CA ARG A 64 12.84 -11.82 37.25
C ARG A 64 13.30 -12.98 38.13
#